data_AF-A0A7Z9RWL7-F1
#
_entry.id   AF-A0A7Z9RWL7-F1
#
_cell.length_a   1.000
_cell.length_b   1.000
_cell.length_c   1.000
_cell.angle_alpha   90.00
_cell.angle_beta   90.00
_cell.angle_gamma   90.00
#
_symmetry.space_group_name_H-M   'P 1'
#
loop_
_entity.id
_entity.type
_entity.pdbx_description
1 polymer ?
#
loop_
_entity_poly.entity_id
_entity_poly.type
_entity_poly.pdbx_seq_one_letter_code
_entity_poly.pdbx_strand_id
1 'polypeptide(L)'
;MNPISLPPDTPGGLEQLLAGELWPRLLDEGRVFPLDDPASHIRYLRLKPGSCRIFLLGEERQGADEPPQGILLRIYDDKERARTAFEKEKTRRPLPSPDGLMSFYDESSGVVGLPFPNDPEIPELRRIYEPDRFRRLALGFLPDQSGGRWRLQRSLTKFRLLAYKPGRRAVLKAKLKFRHLDQDLKERIRLHLKVEKKQSAGQSIRQAREISMA
;
A
#
# COMPACT_ATOMS: atom_id res chain seq x y z
N MET A 1 -23.63 -10.35 -17.53
CA MET A 1 -22.39 -11.15 -17.38
C MET A 1 -22.78 -12.43 -16.66
N ASN A 2 -22.35 -13.60 -17.13
CA ASN A 2 -22.61 -14.85 -16.39
C ASN A 2 -21.93 -14.76 -15.02
N PRO A 3 -22.63 -15.07 -13.91
CA PRO A 3 -22.02 -15.03 -12.60
C PRO A 3 -20.88 -16.05 -12.57
N ILE A 4 -19.67 -15.58 -12.27
CA ILE A 4 -18.54 -16.47 -12.00
C ILE A 4 -18.90 -17.23 -10.73
N SER A 5 -19.07 -18.55 -10.83
CA SER A 5 -19.28 -19.40 -9.66
C SER A 5 -18.06 -19.31 -8.77
N LEU A 6 -18.25 -18.79 -7.55
CA LEU A 6 -17.19 -18.71 -6.55
C LEU A 6 -16.96 -20.11 -5.94
N PRO A 7 -15.72 -20.45 -5.56
CA PRO A 7 -15.45 -21.69 -4.85
C PRO A 7 -16.29 -21.81 -3.58
N PRO A 8 -16.71 -23.02 -3.16
CA PRO A 8 -17.58 -23.21 -1.98
C PRO A 8 -16.97 -22.71 -0.65
N ASP A 9 -15.65 -22.60 -0.59
CA ASP A 9 -14.85 -22.12 0.54
C ASP A 9 -14.51 -20.62 0.44
N THR A 10 -15.32 -19.88 -0.34
CA THR A 10 -15.19 -18.43 -0.48
C THR A 10 -15.72 -17.72 0.76
N PRO A 11 -14.94 -16.81 1.35
CA PRO A 11 -15.44 -16.01 2.47
C PRO A 11 -16.68 -15.21 2.11
N GLY A 12 -17.72 -15.29 2.94
CA GLY A 12 -18.97 -14.56 2.73
C GLY A 12 -18.79 -13.05 2.55
N GLY A 13 -17.79 -12.44 3.20
CA GLY A 13 -17.46 -11.03 2.97
C GLY A 13 -16.95 -10.73 1.55
N LEU A 14 -16.29 -11.68 0.87
CA LEU A 14 -15.92 -11.54 -0.54
C LEU A 14 -17.17 -11.65 -1.43
N GLU A 15 -18.10 -12.56 -1.11
CA GLU A 15 -19.36 -12.68 -1.84
C GLU A 15 -20.18 -11.39 -1.76
N GLN A 16 -20.34 -10.83 -0.54
CA GLN A 16 -21.01 -9.55 -0.31
C GLN A 16 -20.33 -8.39 -1.04
N LEU A 17 -19.00 -8.39 -1.14
CA LEU A 17 -18.28 -7.37 -1.91
C LEU A 17 -18.60 -7.47 -3.40
N LEU A 18 -18.58 -8.67 -3.96
CA LEU A 18 -18.83 -8.90 -5.39
C LEU A 18 -20.32 -8.72 -5.76
N ALA A 19 -21.22 -8.95 -4.81
CA ALA A 19 -22.65 -8.67 -4.95
C ALA A 19 -23.01 -7.18 -4.82
N GLY A 20 -22.06 -6.32 -4.40
CA GLY A 20 -22.28 -4.89 -4.22
C GLY A 20 -22.92 -4.50 -2.88
N GLU A 21 -23.01 -5.42 -1.94
CA GLU A 21 -23.67 -5.22 -0.63
C GLU A 21 -22.71 -4.69 0.43
N LEU A 22 -21.44 -5.13 0.40
CA LEU A 22 -20.48 -4.83 1.47
C LEU A 22 -20.04 -3.36 1.47
N TRP A 23 -19.69 -2.82 0.29
CA TRP A 23 -19.01 -1.53 0.20
C TRP A 23 -19.90 -0.34 0.60
N PRO A 24 -21.16 -0.23 0.17
CA PRO A 24 -22.04 0.86 0.59
C PRO A 24 -22.21 0.90 2.11
N ARG A 25 -22.39 -0.25 2.75
CA ARG A 25 -22.49 -0.34 4.21
C ARG A 25 -21.22 0.15 4.91
N LEU A 26 -20.05 -0.31 4.47
CA LEU A 26 -18.78 0.15 5.05
C LEU A 26 -18.53 1.64 4.79
N LEU A 27 -19.06 2.18 3.69
CA LEU A 27 -18.96 3.60 3.35
C LEU A 27 -19.83 4.44 4.29
N ASP A 28 -21.07 4.02 4.53
CA ASP A 28 -22.00 4.67 5.48
C ASP A 28 -21.44 4.67 6.92
N GLU A 29 -20.69 3.62 7.28
CA GLU A 29 -19.98 3.52 8.55
C GLU A 29 -18.67 4.35 8.62
N GLY A 30 -18.30 5.04 7.52
CA GLY A 30 -17.08 5.85 7.44
C GLY A 30 -15.78 5.04 7.46
N ARG A 31 -15.83 3.75 7.09
CA ARG A 31 -14.68 2.82 7.16
C ARG A 31 -13.89 2.74 5.87
N VAL A 32 -14.54 3.03 4.74
CA VAL A 32 -13.93 2.99 3.40
C VAL A 32 -14.18 4.31 2.65
N PHE A 33 -13.49 4.48 1.54
CA PHE A 33 -13.66 5.61 0.62
C PHE A 33 -14.74 5.31 -0.44
N PRO A 34 -15.36 6.34 -1.04
CA PRO A 34 -16.37 6.12 -2.07
C PRO A 34 -15.77 5.41 -3.30
N LEU A 35 -16.50 4.41 -3.80
CA LEU A 35 -16.25 3.73 -5.07
C LEU A 35 -17.60 3.40 -5.71
N ASP A 36 -17.77 3.78 -6.97
CA ASP A 36 -19.02 3.51 -7.72
C ASP A 36 -19.19 2.01 -8.02
N ASP A 37 -18.10 1.33 -8.41
CA ASP A 37 -18.06 -0.11 -8.63
C ASP A 37 -16.80 -0.72 -7.96
N PRO A 38 -16.89 -1.17 -6.70
CA PRO A 38 -15.75 -1.73 -5.98
C PRO A 38 -15.05 -2.89 -6.71
N ALA A 39 -15.79 -3.68 -7.50
CA ALA A 39 -15.22 -4.84 -8.20
C ALA A 39 -14.23 -4.42 -9.29
N SER A 40 -14.54 -3.37 -10.07
CA SER A 40 -13.61 -2.83 -11.08
C SER A 40 -12.36 -2.17 -10.48
N HIS A 41 -12.39 -1.84 -9.19
CA HIS A 41 -11.26 -1.26 -8.45
C HIS A 41 -10.34 -2.30 -7.80
N ILE A 42 -10.69 -3.59 -7.86
CA ILE A 42 -9.81 -4.67 -7.41
C ILE A 42 -8.55 -4.69 -8.30
N ARG A 43 -7.38 -4.53 -7.67
CA ARG A 43 -6.06 -4.62 -8.33
C ARG A 43 -5.29 -5.88 -7.94
N TYR A 44 -5.74 -6.54 -6.88
CA TYR A 44 -5.20 -7.82 -6.45
C TYR A 44 -6.27 -8.61 -5.71
N LEU A 45 -6.40 -9.89 -6.05
CA LEU A 45 -7.21 -10.86 -5.32
C LEU A 45 -6.40 -12.13 -5.13
N ARG A 46 -6.37 -12.62 -3.90
CA ARG A 46 -5.85 -13.95 -3.58
C ARG A 46 -6.87 -14.66 -2.71
N LEU A 47 -7.44 -15.72 -3.25
CA LEU A 47 -8.29 -16.64 -2.51
C LEU A 47 -7.46 -17.78 -1.93
N LYS A 48 -7.82 -18.19 -0.72
CA LYS A 48 -7.40 -19.41 -0.06
C LYS A 48 -8.63 -20.01 0.63
N PRO A 49 -8.60 -21.30 1.00
CA PRO A 49 -9.64 -21.86 1.83
C PRO A 49 -9.88 -21.04 3.10
N GLY A 50 -11.10 -20.57 3.27
CA GLY A 50 -11.58 -19.81 4.42
C GLY A 50 -10.93 -18.43 4.63
N SER A 51 -10.23 -17.89 3.63
CA SER A 51 -9.69 -16.53 3.70
C SER A 51 -9.31 -15.95 2.35
N CYS A 52 -9.52 -14.65 2.16
CA CYS A 52 -9.00 -13.95 0.99
C CYS A 52 -8.29 -12.66 1.34
N ARG A 53 -7.43 -12.20 0.41
CA ARG A 53 -6.80 -10.89 0.45
C ARG A 53 -7.15 -10.13 -0.80
N ILE A 54 -7.70 -8.94 -0.62
CA ILE A 54 -8.12 -8.07 -1.71
C ILE A 54 -7.42 -6.73 -1.53
N PHE A 55 -6.90 -6.17 -2.61
CA PHE A 55 -6.50 -4.78 -2.62
C PHE A 55 -7.34 -4.00 -3.62
N LEU A 56 -8.02 -2.97 -3.12
CA LEU A 56 -8.78 -2.01 -3.91
C LEU A 56 -8.00 -0.71 -3.99
N LEU A 57 -7.91 -0.16 -5.19
CA LEU A 57 -7.25 1.12 -5.46
C LEU A 57 -8.32 2.15 -5.84
N GLY A 58 -8.41 3.23 -5.06
CA GLY A 58 -9.21 4.41 -5.36
C GLY A 58 -8.41 5.43 -6.17
N GLU A 59 -8.52 6.69 -5.78
CA GLU A 59 -7.84 7.79 -6.46
C GLU A 59 -6.30 7.73 -6.35
N GLU A 60 -5.62 7.89 -7.49
CA GLU A 60 -4.18 8.15 -7.50
C GLU A 60 -3.90 9.54 -6.92
N ARG A 61 -3.00 9.63 -5.94
CA ARG A 61 -2.52 10.91 -5.40
C ARG A 61 -1.13 11.21 -5.90
N GLN A 62 -0.85 12.50 -6.06
CA GLN A 62 0.41 12.97 -6.63
C GLN A 62 1.35 13.62 -5.61
N GLY A 63 0.91 13.84 -4.37
CA GLY A 63 1.75 14.35 -3.30
C GLY A 63 2.77 13.33 -2.81
N ALA A 64 3.91 13.82 -2.33
CA ALA A 64 4.93 12.97 -1.69
C ALA A 64 4.44 12.34 -0.37
N ASP A 65 3.43 12.97 0.23
CA ASP A 65 2.98 12.71 1.60
C ASP A 65 1.60 12.06 1.60
N GLU A 66 1.05 11.92 0.41
CA GLU A 66 -0.29 11.44 0.12
C GLU A 66 -0.11 10.12 -0.63
N PRO A 67 -0.05 8.98 0.09
CA PRO A 67 -0.16 7.70 -0.56
C PRO A 67 -1.42 7.65 -1.46
N PRO A 68 -1.42 6.84 -2.52
CA PRO A 68 -2.65 6.61 -3.28
C PRO A 68 -3.74 6.12 -2.34
N GLN A 69 -4.97 6.53 -2.62
CA GLN A 69 -6.13 6.03 -1.89
C GLN A 69 -6.29 4.55 -2.22
N GLY A 70 -6.27 3.71 -1.20
CA GLY A 70 -6.39 2.27 -1.39
C GLY A 70 -6.54 1.55 -0.06
N ILE A 71 -7.07 0.34 -0.11
CA ILE A 71 -7.29 -0.46 1.09
C ILE A 71 -7.01 -1.93 0.82
N LEU A 72 -6.28 -2.55 1.74
CA LEU A 72 -6.14 -3.99 1.83
C LEU A 72 -7.29 -4.53 2.70
N LEU A 73 -8.14 -5.37 2.12
CA LEU A 73 -9.10 -6.17 2.86
C LEU A 73 -8.52 -7.57 3.10
N ARG A 74 -8.55 -8.01 4.35
CA ARG A 74 -8.33 -9.41 4.73
C ARG A 74 -9.68 -9.95 5.18
N ILE A 75 -10.22 -10.88 4.43
CA ILE A 75 -11.54 -11.44 4.69
C ILE A 75 -11.35 -12.87 5.17
N TYR A 76 -12.06 -13.23 6.23
CA TYR A 76 -12.00 -14.54 6.86
C TYR A 76 -13.41 -15.05 7.09
N ASP A 77 -13.61 -16.36 6.93
CA ASP A 77 -14.87 -17.03 7.27
C ASP A 77 -15.01 -17.13 8.78
N ASP A 78 -13.87 -17.33 9.45
CA ASP A 78 -13.76 -17.40 10.90
C ASP A 78 -13.61 -15.99 11.50
N LYS A 79 -14.65 -15.55 12.22
CA LYS A 79 -14.71 -14.26 12.89
C LYS A 79 -13.71 -14.11 14.02
N GLU A 80 -13.41 -15.18 14.77
CA GLU A 80 -12.39 -15.13 15.82
C GLU A 80 -10.99 -14.95 15.23
N ARG A 81 -10.74 -15.58 14.08
CA ARG A 81 -9.51 -15.37 13.31
C ARG A 81 -9.40 -13.94 12.79
N ALA A 82 -10.50 -13.36 12.28
CA ALA A 82 -10.53 -11.96 11.83
C ALA A 82 -10.25 -10.99 13.00
N ARG A 83 -10.94 -11.17 14.12
CA ARG A 83 -10.74 -10.40 15.35
C ARG A 83 -9.29 -10.48 15.84
N THR A 84 -8.75 -11.69 15.96
CA THR A 84 -7.35 -11.91 16.36
C THR A 84 -6.37 -11.24 15.41
N ALA A 85 -6.65 -11.27 14.10
CA ALA A 85 -5.82 -10.57 13.12
C ALA A 85 -5.86 -9.06 13.37
N PHE A 86 -7.06 -8.47 13.56
CA PHE A 86 -7.20 -7.03 13.79
C PHE A 86 -6.55 -6.55 15.10
N GLU A 87 -6.69 -7.29 16.20
CA GLU A 87 -6.05 -6.91 17.47
C GLU A 87 -4.52 -6.84 17.34
N LYS A 88 -3.92 -7.72 16.54
CA LYS A 88 -2.48 -7.64 16.21
C LYS A 88 -2.13 -6.38 15.43
N GLU A 89 -3.04 -5.84 14.62
CA GLU A 89 -2.82 -4.64 13.83
C GLU A 89 -2.90 -3.35 14.68
N LYS A 90 -3.79 -3.29 15.68
CA LYS A 90 -3.91 -2.13 16.58
C LYS A 90 -2.60 -1.76 17.26
N THR A 91 -1.77 -2.76 17.59
CA THR A 91 -0.48 -2.55 18.25
C THR A 91 0.57 -1.85 17.37
N ARG A 92 0.34 -1.73 16.05
CA ARG A 92 1.36 -1.33 15.07
C ARG A 92 1.39 0.16 14.73
N ARG A 93 0.54 0.97 15.37
CA ARG A 93 0.43 2.44 15.16
C ARG A 93 0.38 2.80 13.67
N PRO A 94 -0.74 2.50 12.97
CA PRO A 94 -0.86 2.79 11.54
C PRO A 94 -0.70 4.29 11.26
N LEU A 95 -0.21 4.64 10.07
CA LEU A 95 -0.37 6.00 9.57
C LEU A 95 -1.86 6.20 9.24
N PRO A 96 -2.43 7.38 9.53
CA PRO A 96 -3.74 7.71 8.98
C PRO A 96 -3.69 7.54 7.46
N SER A 97 -4.78 7.03 6.87
CA SER A 97 -4.92 7.20 5.42
C SER A 97 -4.93 8.70 5.09
N PRO A 98 -4.65 9.08 3.85
CA PRO A 98 -4.80 10.46 3.40
C PRO A 98 -6.19 11.07 3.67
N ASP A 99 -7.21 10.23 3.80
CA ASP A 99 -8.61 10.61 4.10
C ASP A 99 -8.97 10.45 5.57
N GLY A 100 -7.99 10.21 6.43
CA GLY A 100 -8.22 9.96 7.86
C GLY A 100 -8.80 8.58 8.17
N LEU A 101 -8.89 7.67 7.19
CA LEU A 101 -9.37 6.31 7.42
C LEU A 101 -8.39 5.55 8.31
N MET A 102 -8.96 4.77 9.23
CA MET A 102 -8.24 3.92 10.17
C MET A 102 -8.42 2.45 9.82
N SER A 103 -7.53 1.61 10.32
CA SER A 103 -7.74 0.17 10.28
C SER A 103 -9.02 -0.19 11.04
N PHE A 104 -9.81 -1.11 10.50
CA PHE A 104 -11.07 -1.53 11.10
C PHE A 104 -11.26 -3.05 11.06
N TYR A 105 -12.18 -3.52 11.88
CA TYR A 105 -12.73 -4.87 11.82
C TYR A 105 -14.24 -4.79 11.73
N ASP A 106 -14.80 -5.48 10.74
CA ASP A 106 -16.22 -5.64 10.56
C ASP A 106 -16.64 -7.07 10.93
N GLU A 107 -17.31 -7.19 12.07
CA GLU A 107 -17.72 -8.48 12.64
C GLU A 107 -18.82 -9.18 11.84
N SER A 108 -19.64 -8.42 11.12
CA SER A 108 -20.73 -8.99 10.33
C SER A 108 -20.20 -9.78 9.13
N SER A 109 -19.16 -9.29 8.46
CA SER A 109 -18.58 -9.90 7.25
C SER A 109 -17.20 -10.57 7.45
N GLY A 110 -16.62 -10.51 8.64
CA GLY A 110 -15.29 -11.07 8.91
C GLY A 110 -14.14 -10.31 8.22
N VAL A 111 -14.38 -9.04 7.87
CA VAL A 111 -13.45 -8.20 7.11
C VAL A 111 -12.56 -7.40 8.05
N VAL A 112 -11.24 -7.46 7.82
CA VAL A 112 -10.26 -6.54 8.41
C VAL A 112 -9.77 -5.61 7.31
N GLY A 113 -10.07 -4.32 7.44
CA GLY A 113 -9.66 -3.28 6.52
C GLY A 113 -8.38 -2.59 6.98
N LEU A 114 -7.41 -2.47 6.08
CA LEU A 114 -6.11 -1.85 6.33
C LEU A 114 -5.84 -0.80 5.24
N PRO A 115 -6.08 0.49 5.52
CA PRO A 115 -5.80 1.55 4.56
C PRO A 115 -4.34 1.53 4.14
N PHE A 116 -4.08 1.64 2.83
CA PHE A 116 -2.73 1.77 2.29
C PHE A 116 -2.08 3.05 2.86
N PRO A 117 -0.80 3.03 3.27
CA PRO A 117 0.25 2.02 3.05
C PRO A 117 0.47 1.05 4.23
N ASN A 118 -0.54 0.83 5.09
CA ASN A 118 -0.38 0.10 6.36
C ASN A 118 -0.35 -1.42 6.23
N ASP A 119 0.38 -1.96 5.26
CA ASP A 119 0.59 -3.41 5.16
C ASP A 119 1.53 -3.90 6.28
N PRO A 120 1.04 -4.69 7.25
CA PRO A 120 1.85 -5.16 8.38
C PRO A 120 3.03 -6.04 7.98
N GLU A 121 2.94 -6.70 6.83
CA GLU A 121 3.98 -7.60 6.35
C GLU A 121 5.03 -6.89 5.50
N ILE A 122 4.80 -5.61 5.16
CA ILE A 122 5.73 -4.75 4.43
C ILE A 122 5.89 -3.41 5.19
N PRO A 123 6.44 -3.40 6.42
CA PRO A 123 6.51 -2.19 7.24
C PRO A 123 7.33 -1.06 6.60
N GLU A 124 8.27 -1.38 5.72
CA GLU A 124 9.05 -0.39 4.96
C GLU A 124 8.18 0.39 3.96
N LEU A 125 7.04 -0.15 3.52
CA LEU A 125 6.14 0.53 2.59
C LEU A 125 5.58 1.82 3.19
N ARG A 126 5.22 1.75 4.48
CA ARG A 126 4.80 2.91 5.27
C ARG A 126 5.90 3.98 5.32
N ARG A 127 7.16 3.58 5.47
CA ARG A 127 8.30 4.50 5.61
C ARG A 127 8.61 5.31 4.36
N ILE A 128 8.15 4.89 3.18
CA ILE A 128 8.28 5.67 1.94
C ILE A 128 7.50 6.99 2.05
N TYR A 129 6.37 6.97 2.75
CA TYR A 129 5.49 8.12 2.93
C TYR A 129 5.78 8.87 4.24
N GLU A 130 6.78 8.42 5.03
CA GLU A 130 7.26 9.12 6.21
C GLU A 130 8.35 10.17 5.81
N PRO A 131 8.11 11.48 6.04
CA PRO A 131 8.96 12.60 5.61
C PRO A 131 10.47 12.41 5.78
N ASP A 132 10.91 12.21 7.03
CA ASP A 132 12.32 12.28 7.39
C ASP A 132 13.05 10.97 7.10
N ARG A 133 12.29 9.87 7.01
CA ARG A 133 12.86 8.56 6.68
C ARG A 133 13.12 8.45 5.19
N PHE A 134 12.14 8.77 4.37
CA PHE A 134 12.31 8.71 2.93
C PHE A 134 13.34 9.72 2.45
N ARG A 135 13.36 10.95 3.00
CA ARG A 135 14.37 11.96 2.66
C ARG A 135 15.79 11.42 2.79
N ARG A 136 16.12 10.76 3.91
CA ARG A 136 17.46 10.22 4.15
C ARG A 136 17.85 9.16 3.13
N LEU A 137 16.92 8.25 2.81
CA LEU A 137 17.13 7.25 1.77
C LEU A 137 17.33 7.89 0.39
N ALA A 138 16.52 8.92 0.09
CA ALA A 138 16.51 9.60 -1.19
C ALA A 138 17.80 10.43 -1.45
N LEU A 139 18.41 10.99 -0.40
CA LEU A 139 19.66 11.75 -0.51
C LEU A 139 20.83 10.88 -0.99
N GLY A 140 20.83 9.58 -0.68
CA GLY A 140 21.87 8.64 -1.13
C GLY A 140 21.91 8.43 -2.66
N PHE A 141 20.94 8.92 -3.41
CA PHE A 141 20.91 8.85 -4.87
C PHE A 141 21.49 10.10 -5.56
N LEU A 142 21.86 11.13 -4.80
CA LEU A 142 22.49 12.33 -5.38
C LEU A 142 23.97 12.05 -5.72
N PRO A 143 24.49 12.66 -6.80
CA PRO A 143 25.86 12.46 -7.26
C PRO A 143 26.91 12.97 -6.25
N ASP A 144 26.57 14.02 -5.49
CA ASP A 144 27.42 14.54 -4.41
C ASP A 144 26.83 14.12 -3.06
N GLN A 145 27.20 12.92 -2.62
CA GLN A 145 26.81 12.37 -1.30
C GLN A 145 27.53 13.10 -0.14
N SER A 146 28.55 13.89 -0.45
CA SER A 146 29.40 14.63 0.49
C SER A 146 28.74 15.94 0.93
N GLY A 147 27.79 15.87 1.86
CA GLY A 147 27.44 17.00 2.72
C GLY A 147 26.77 18.21 2.05
N GLY A 148 26.44 18.15 0.75
CA GLY A 148 25.70 19.21 0.07
C GLY A 148 24.37 19.52 0.78
N ARG A 149 24.04 20.80 0.93
CA ARG A 149 22.80 21.25 1.55
C ARG A 149 21.61 21.02 0.61
N TRP A 150 21.27 19.76 0.35
CA TRP A 150 20.15 19.39 -0.52
C TRP A 150 18.84 19.27 0.27
N ARG A 151 17.78 19.85 -0.30
CA ARG A 151 16.42 19.74 0.20
C ARG A 151 15.53 19.06 -0.82
N LEU A 152 14.81 18.02 -0.39
CA LEU A 152 13.74 17.41 -1.18
C LEU A 152 12.55 18.40 -1.28
N GLN A 153 12.20 18.78 -2.50
CA GLN A 153 11.02 19.60 -2.79
C GLN A 153 9.79 18.69 -2.80
N ARG A 154 9.08 18.64 -1.66
CA ARG A 154 7.97 17.69 -1.44
C ARG A 154 6.78 17.91 -2.36
N SER A 155 6.38 19.17 -2.59
CA SER A 155 5.29 19.52 -3.52
C SER A 155 5.56 19.08 -4.97
N LEU A 156 6.81 18.79 -5.31
CA LEU A 156 7.24 18.36 -6.63
C LEU A 156 7.76 16.92 -6.63
N THR A 157 7.70 16.24 -5.47
CA THR A 157 7.97 14.82 -5.33
C THR A 157 6.65 14.06 -5.49
N LYS A 158 6.66 13.04 -6.34
CA LYS A 158 5.45 12.26 -6.67
C LYS A 158 5.73 10.78 -6.57
N PHE A 159 4.84 10.03 -5.94
CA PHE A 159 4.85 8.58 -5.95
C PHE A 159 3.67 8.06 -6.78
N ARG A 160 3.90 7.00 -7.53
CA ARG A 160 2.84 6.26 -8.23
C ARG A 160 3.00 4.79 -7.94
N LEU A 161 1.94 4.17 -7.40
CA LEU A 161 1.91 2.73 -7.19
C LEU A 161 1.75 2.02 -8.54
N LEU A 162 2.73 1.20 -8.93
CA LEU A 162 2.68 0.44 -10.18
C LEU A 162 2.11 -0.97 -9.97
N ALA A 163 2.50 -1.61 -8.87
CA ALA A 163 2.03 -2.94 -8.54
C ALA A 163 2.06 -3.14 -7.03
N TYR A 164 1.08 -3.86 -6.50
CA TYR A 164 1.03 -4.22 -5.10
C TYR A 164 0.53 -5.65 -4.92
N LYS A 165 1.30 -6.44 -4.16
CA LYS A 165 0.98 -7.80 -3.75
C LYS A 165 0.99 -7.84 -2.22
N PRO A 166 -0.18 -7.72 -1.57
CA PRO A 166 -0.32 -7.73 -0.13
C PRO A 166 0.49 -8.83 0.57
N GLY A 167 1.29 -8.43 1.55
CA GLY A 167 2.17 -9.30 2.32
C GLY A 167 3.44 -9.79 1.62
N ARG A 168 3.74 -9.27 0.43
CA ARG A 168 4.95 -9.64 -0.32
C ARG A 168 5.75 -8.45 -0.78
N ARG A 169 5.16 -7.61 -1.65
CA ARG A 169 5.88 -6.49 -2.28
C ARG A 169 4.96 -5.39 -2.78
N ALA A 170 5.49 -4.17 -2.84
CA ALA A 170 4.97 -3.05 -3.61
C ALA A 170 6.05 -2.55 -4.58
N VAL A 171 5.64 -2.07 -5.74
CA VAL A 171 6.51 -1.42 -6.72
C VAL A 171 5.95 -0.04 -6.97
N LEU A 172 6.78 0.98 -6.77
CA LEU A 172 6.41 2.38 -6.93
C LEU A 172 7.34 3.05 -7.93
N LYS A 173 6.78 3.95 -8.73
CA LYS A 173 7.56 4.94 -9.47
C LYS A 173 7.66 6.19 -8.61
N ALA A 174 8.87 6.64 -8.33
CA ALA A 174 9.11 7.88 -7.60
C ALA A 174 9.76 8.90 -8.53
N LYS A 175 9.18 10.10 -8.60
CA LYS A 175 9.77 11.27 -9.23
C LYS A 175 10.17 12.22 -8.12
N LEU A 176 11.47 12.35 -7.87
CA LEU A 176 12.02 13.17 -6.79
C LEU A 176 12.58 14.45 -7.37
N LYS A 177 12.41 15.56 -6.66
CA LYS A 177 13.04 16.82 -7.01
C LYS A 177 13.79 17.38 -5.81
N PHE A 178 15.06 17.72 -6.01
CA PHE A 178 15.91 18.32 -5.01
C PHE A 178 16.30 19.73 -5.43
N ARG A 179 16.52 20.59 -4.43
CA ARG A 179 17.07 21.93 -4.59
C ARG A 179 18.25 22.08 -3.64
N HIS A 180 19.36 22.61 -4.14
CA HIS A 180 20.49 22.98 -3.29
C HIS A 180 20.13 24.26 -2.51
N LEU A 181 20.45 24.33 -1.22
CA LEU A 181 20.05 25.46 -0.37
C LEU A 181 20.91 26.70 -0.62
N ASP A 182 22.20 26.52 -0.92
CA ASP A 182 23.14 27.64 -1.09
C ASP A 182 23.44 27.98 -2.56
N GLN A 183 22.98 27.17 -3.50
CA GLN A 183 23.26 27.31 -4.93
C GLN A 183 21.94 27.18 -5.69
N ASP A 184 21.75 27.86 -6.82
CA ASP A 184 20.53 27.67 -7.64
C ASP A 184 20.56 26.38 -8.48
N LEU A 185 21.02 25.29 -7.87
CA LEU A 185 21.05 23.96 -8.47
C LEU A 185 19.78 23.17 -8.13
N LYS A 186 19.29 22.42 -9.12
CA LYS A 186 18.08 21.61 -9.03
C LYS A 186 18.34 20.26 -9.65
N GLU A 187 18.08 19.20 -8.89
CA GLU A 187 18.26 17.83 -9.34
C GLU A 187 16.93 17.08 -9.43
N ARG A 188 16.81 16.22 -10.44
CA ARG A 188 15.62 15.40 -10.66
C ARG A 188 16.02 13.94 -10.76
N ILE A 189 15.52 13.14 -9.83
CA ILE A 189 15.82 11.71 -9.80
C ILE A 189 14.53 10.94 -10.05
N ARG A 190 14.59 9.96 -10.95
CA ARG A 190 13.49 9.03 -11.22
C ARG A 190 13.89 7.65 -10.74
N LEU A 191 13.11 7.08 -9.84
CA LEU A 191 13.38 5.77 -9.25
C LEU A 191 12.22 4.81 -9.51
N HIS A 192 12.55 3.55 -9.71
CA HIS A 192 11.62 2.43 -9.51
C HIS A 192 11.94 1.81 -8.16
N LEU A 193 11.09 2.06 -7.17
CA LEU A 193 11.24 1.58 -5.81
C LEU A 193 10.50 0.25 -5.67
N LYS A 194 11.24 -0.84 -5.53
CA LYS A 194 10.69 -2.13 -5.11
C LYS A 194 10.83 -2.22 -3.60
N VAL A 195 9.71 -2.35 -2.90
CA VAL A 195 9.67 -2.53 -1.45
C VAL A 195 9.08 -3.89 -1.15
N GLU A 196 9.81 -4.69 -0.40
CA GLU A 196 9.48 -6.10 -0.17
C GLU A 196 9.68 -6.49 1.28
N LYS A 197 9.10 -7.64 1.65
CA LYS A 197 9.31 -8.24 2.97
C LYS A 197 10.82 -8.44 3.21
N LYS A 198 11.33 -8.00 4.36
CA LYS A 198 12.76 -8.02 4.69
C LYS A 198 13.46 -9.36 4.39
N GLN A 199 12.76 -10.47 4.63
CA GLN A 199 13.27 -11.83 4.37
C GLN A 199 13.59 -12.09 2.88
N SER A 200 12.87 -11.49 1.93
CA SER A 200 13.11 -11.68 0.49
C SER A 200 14.04 -10.63 -0.13
N ALA A 201 14.35 -9.55 0.59
CA ALA A 201 15.16 -8.44 0.06
C ALA A 201 16.59 -8.87 -0.31
N GLY A 202 17.24 -9.69 0.52
CA GLY A 202 18.62 -10.13 0.28
C GLY A 202 18.79 -10.94 -1.01
N GLN A 203 17.85 -11.85 -1.31
CA GLN A 203 17.85 -12.63 -2.55
C GLN A 203 17.65 -11.74 -3.77
N SER A 204 16.70 -10.81 -3.70
CA SER A 204 16.44 -9.84 -4.77
C SER A 204 17.65 -8.96 -5.09
N ILE A 205 18.38 -8.49 -4.06
CA ILE A 205 19.60 -7.69 -4.23
C ILE A 205 20.69 -8.52 -4.93
N ARG A 206 20.88 -9.78 -4.52
CA ARG A 206 21.86 -10.67 -5.14
C ARG A 206 21.54 -10.89 -6.62
N GLN A 207 20.31 -11.23 -6.94
CA GLN A 207 19.86 -11.46 -8.32
C GLN A 207 19.99 -10.20 -9.18
N ALA A 208 19.68 -9.01 -8.64
CA ALA A 208 19.83 -7.76 -9.37
C ALA A 208 21.31 -7.45 -9.71
N ARG A 209 22.24 -7.77 -8.79
CA ARG A 209 23.69 -7.65 -9.04
C ARG A 209 24.15 -8.63 -10.11
N GLU A 210 23.72 -9.88 -10.04
CA GLU A 210 24.02 -10.90 -11.05
C GLU A 210 23.57 -10.46 -12.44
N ILE A 211 22.35 -9.92 -12.58
CA ILE A 211 21.84 -9.41 -13.86
C ILE A 211 22.62 -8.19 -14.34
N SER A 212 23.05 -7.30 -13.44
CA SER A 212 23.77 -6.07 -13.81
C SER A 212 25.23 -6.33 -14.21
N MET A 213 25.78 -7.50 -13.87
CA MET A 213 27.12 -7.93 -14.23
C MET A 213 27.16 -8.88 -15.44
N ALA A 214 25.99 -9.32 -15.92
CA ALA A 214 25.81 -10.13 -17.11
C ALA A 214 25.59 -9.24 -18.34
#